data_AF-A0A699SV24-F1
#
_entry.id   AF-A0A699SV24-F1
#
_cell.length_a   1.000
_cell.length_b   1.000
_cell.length_c   1.000
_cell.angle_alpha   90.00
_cell.angle_beta   90.00
_cell.angle_gamma   90.00
#
_symmetry.space_group_name_H-M   'P 1'
#
loop_
_entity.id
_entity.type
_entity.pdbx_description
1 polymer ?
#
loop_
_entity_poly.entity_id
_entity_poly.type
_entity_poly.pdbx_seq_one_letter_code
_entity_poly.pdbx_strand_id
1 'polypeptide(L)'
;IISCIKARKYIDNGCELFLTQVTGTVSKEKRVEYVPIIFDFPKVFPEDLPGLQPPRQVEFHIDLIPGATPVARAPYRLAPPELKELSEQLKELYKKGFIRPSSSPWGAPA
;
A
#
# COMPACT_ATOMS: atom_id res chain seq x y z
N ILE A 1 -16.46 12.41 34.91
CA ILE A 1 -17.52 13.24 34.27
C ILE A 1 -18.71 13.26 35.22
N ILE A 2 -19.07 14.43 35.75
CA ILE A 2 -20.24 14.58 36.65
C ILE A 2 -21.33 15.39 35.95
N SER A 3 -22.59 15.13 36.29
CA SER A 3 -23.72 15.92 35.78
C SER A 3 -23.71 17.34 36.37
N CYS A 4 -24.20 18.32 35.60
CA CYS A 4 -24.32 19.72 36.02
C CYS A 4 -25.12 19.90 37.32
N ILE A 5 -26.11 19.04 37.57
CA ILE A 5 -26.92 19.07 38.79
C ILE A 5 -26.07 18.69 40.01
N LYS A 6 -25.22 17.66 39.89
CA LYS A 6 -24.29 17.27 40.95
C LYS A 6 -23.22 18.33 41.15
N ALA A 7 -22.69 18.90 40.07
CA ALA A 7 -21.70 19.97 40.15
C ALA A 7 -22.21 21.18 40.96
N ARG A 8 -23.45 21.63 40.72
CA ARG A 8 -24.08 22.71 41.51
C ARG A 8 -24.17 22.38 43.00
N LYS A 9 -24.63 21.17 43.34
CA LYS A 9 -24.71 20.73 44.74
C LYS A 9 -23.35 20.77 45.45
N TYR A 10 -22.25 20.49 44.76
CA TYR A 10 -20.91 20.59 45.35
C TYR A 10 -20.46 22.04 45.56
N ILE A 11 -20.82 22.95 44.66
CA ILE A 11 -20.57 24.40 44.83
C ILE A 11 -21.33 24.92 46.05
N ASP A 12 -22.61 24.57 46.18
CA ASP A 12 -23.46 25.02 47.28
C ASP A 12 -22.96 24.51 48.64
N ASN A 13 -22.27 23.36 48.66
CA ASN A 13 -21.64 22.80 49.85
C ASN A 13 -20.21 23.34 50.10
N GLY A 14 -19.78 24.37 49.36
CA GLY A 14 -18.49 25.04 49.53
C GLY A 14 -17.30 24.29 48.93
N CYS A 15 -17.51 23.29 48.08
CA CYS A 15 -16.42 22.59 47.40
C CYS A 15 -15.90 23.39 46.20
N GLU A 16 -14.58 23.44 46.06
CA GLU A 16 -13.90 24.08 44.93
C GLU A 16 -13.89 23.13 43.72
N LEU A 17 -14.27 23.64 42.55
CA LEU A 17 -14.35 22.86 41.30
C LEU A 17 -13.40 23.43 40.26
N PHE A 18 -12.62 22.55 39.64
CA PHE A 18 -11.74 22.89 38.53
C PHE A 18 -12.31 22.34 37.23
N LEU A 19 -12.40 23.21 36.22
CA LEU A 19 -12.92 22.87 34.91
C LEU A 19 -11.74 22.64 33.97
N THR A 20 -11.51 21.38 33.59
CA THR A 20 -10.46 21.01 32.64
C THR A 20 -11.08 20.69 31.29
N GLN A 21 -10.71 21.44 30.25
CA GLN A 21 -11.07 21.13 28.88
C GLN A 21 -10.06 20.12 28.32
N VAL A 22 -10.53 18.92 27.98
CA VAL A 22 -9.72 17.94 27.24
C VAL A 22 -10.11 18.04 25.78
N THR A 23 -9.31 18.76 24.99
CA THR A 23 -9.38 18.69 23.54
C THR A 23 -8.64 17.44 23.09
N GLY A 24 -9.37 16.46 22.57
CA GLY A 24 -8.74 15.33 21.89
C GLY A 24 -8.00 15.86 20.68
N THR A 25 -6.67 15.91 20.74
CA THR A 25 -5.89 16.04 19.51
C THR A 25 -6.12 14.74 18.75
N VAL A 26 -6.98 14.77 17.74
CA VAL A 26 -6.96 13.75 16.70
C VAL A 26 -5.52 13.80 16.19
N SER A 27 -4.72 12.81 16.58
CA SER A 27 -3.37 12.68 16.06
C SER A 27 -3.54 12.65 14.56
N LYS A 28 -3.09 13.71 13.86
CA LYS A 28 -3.02 13.68 12.41
C LYS A 28 -2.19 12.43 12.11
N GLU A 29 -2.82 11.42 11.51
CA GLU A 29 -2.10 10.29 10.95
C GLU A 29 -0.90 10.88 10.21
N LYS A 30 0.30 10.38 10.51
CA LYS A 30 1.54 10.89 9.91
C LYS A 30 1.40 10.68 8.40
N ARG A 31 0.94 11.71 7.69
CA ARG A 31 0.81 11.67 6.24
C ARG A 31 2.21 11.51 5.68
N VAL A 32 2.35 10.64 4.68
CA VAL A 32 3.61 10.40 3.95
C VAL A 32 4.19 11.73 3.41
N GLU A 33 3.30 12.71 3.18
CA GLU A 33 3.55 14.13 2.90
C GLU A 33 4.47 14.87 3.90
N TYR A 34 4.93 14.26 4.99
CA TYR A 34 5.86 14.87 5.95
C TYR A 34 7.20 14.12 6.07
N VAL A 35 7.56 13.29 5.10
CA VAL A 35 8.89 12.68 5.01
C VAL A 35 9.76 13.55 4.07
N PRO A 36 10.70 14.36 4.58
CA PRO A 36 11.48 15.30 3.77
C PRO A 36 12.19 14.63 2.59
N ILE A 37 12.67 13.41 2.80
CA ILE A 37 13.39 12.59 1.81
C ILE A 37 12.55 12.36 0.55
N ILE A 38 11.23 12.25 0.64
CA ILE A 38 10.38 11.99 -0.53
C ILE A 38 10.35 13.24 -1.44
N PHE A 39 10.27 14.44 -0.84
CA PHE A 39 10.28 15.70 -1.58
C PHE A 39 11.65 16.06 -2.15
N ASP A 40 12.72 15.65 -1.47
CA ASP A 40 14.08 15.87 -1.96
C ASP A 40 14.40 15.01 -3.20
N PHE A 41 13.70 13.89 -3.39
CA PHE A 41 13.97 12.94 -4.48
C PHE A 41 12.71 12.54 -5.28
N PRO A 42 12.02 13.49 -5.94
CA PRO A 42 10.77 13.23 -6.65
C PRO A 42 10.94 12.30 -7.86
N LYS A 43 12.16 12.21 -8.41
CA LYS A 43 12.49 11.27 -9.50
C LYS A 43 12.66 9.83 -9.02
N VAL A 44 13.01 9.63 -7.74
CA VAL A 44 13.20 8.30 -7.13
C VAL A 44 11.88 7.79 -6.56
N PHE A 45 11.02 8.70 -6.09
CA PHE A 45 9.69 8.41 -5.55
C PHE A 45 8.59 9.08 -6.40
N PRO A 46 8.45 8.72 -7.69
CA PRO A 46 7.34 9.22 -8.49
C PRO A 46 6.01 8.65 -7.96
N GLU A 47 4.91 9.39 -8.12
CA GLU A 47 3.56 8.93 -7.75
C GLU A 47 3.16 7.65 -8.50
N ASP A 48 3.70 7.49 -9.72
CA ASP A 48 3.44 6.36 -10.61
C ASP A 48 4.75 5.79 -11.15
N LEU A 49 4.81 4.47 -11.32
CA LEU A 49 6.02 3.84 -11.86
C LEU A 49 6.25 4.30 -13.30
N PRO A 50 7.43 4.89 -13.62
CA PRO A 50 7.84 5.02 -15.01
C PRO A 50 7.90 3.60 -15.59
N GLY A 51 7.54 3.43 -16.87
CA GLY A 51 7.46 2.10 -17.50
C GLY A 51 8.78 1.31 -17.47
N LEU A 52 9.01 0.43 -18.44
CA LEU A 52 10.28 -0.30 -18.47
C LEU A 52 11.48 0.65 -18.40
N GLN A 53 12.42 0.33 -17.49
CA GLN A 53 13.68 1.06 -17.42
C GLN A 53 14.40 0.99 -18.77
N PRO A 54 15.18 2.04 -19.13
CA PRO A 54 16.02 2.00 -20.31
C PRO A 54 16.90 0.75 -20.33
N PRO A 55 17.32 0.27 -21.51
CA PRO A 55 18.25 -0.85 -21.62
C PRO A 55 19.46 -0.60 -20.70
N ARG A 56 19.65 -1.48 -19.72
CA ARG A 56 20.82 -1.46 -18.86
C ARG A 56 21.98 -2.11 -19.62
N GLN A 57 23.21 -1.71 -19.32
CA GLN A 57 24.41 -2.33 -19.91
C GLN A 57 24.55 -3.82 -19.53
N VAL A 58 23.82 -4.26 -18.50
CA VAL A 58 23.83 -5.65 -18.02
C VAL A 58 22.45 -6.27 -18.28
N GLU A 59 22.44 -7.39 -18.99
CA GLU A 59 21.26 -8.24 -19.14
C GLU A 59 21.10 -9.14 -17.92
N PHE A 60 19.87 -9.23 -17.42
CA PHE A 60 19.53 -10.16 -16.34
C PHE A 60 19.29 -11.53 -16.97
N HIS A 61 20.18 -12.49 -16.67
CA HIS A 61 20.00 -13.88 -17.02
C HIS A 61 19.63 -14.68 -15.77
N ILE A 62 18.79 -15.70 -15.94
CA ILE A 62 18.46 -16.66 -14.89
C ILE A 62 19.09 -17.98 -15.31
N ASP A 63 20.19 -18.36 -14.66
CA ASP A 63 20.83 -19.64 -14.91
C ASP A 63 19.98 -20.79 -14.37
N LEU A 64 19.78 -21.79 -15.21
CA LEU A 64 19.12 -23.03 -14.81
C LEU A 64 20.17 -24.03 -14.33
N ILE A 65 19.86 -24.73 -13.25
CA ILE A 65 20.66 -25.89 -12.84
C ILE A 65 20.61 -26.97 -13.94
N PRO A 66 21.72 -27.70 -14.20
CA PRO A 66 21.73 -28.78 -15.19
C PRO A 66 20.62 -29.79 -14.92
N GLY A 67 19.82 -30.09 -15.96
CA GLY A 67 18.69 -31.03 -15.86
C GLY A 67 17.35 -30.41 -15.44
N ALA A 68 17.28 -29.09 -15.22
CA ALA A 68 16.00 -28.42 -14.99
C ALA A 68 15.08 -28.53 -16.22
N THR A 69 13.84 -28.99 -16.01
CA THR A 69 12.82 -29.09 -17.06
C THR A 69 11.68 -28.10 -16.80
N PRO A 70 11.00 -27.62 -17.85
CA PRO A 70 9.87 -26.71 -17.68
C PRO A 70 8.74 -27.32 -16.86
N VAL A 71 8.19 -26.52 -15.95
CA VAL A 71 7.00 -26.88 -15.17
C VAL A 71 5.91 -25.86 -15.47
N ALA A 72 4.72 -26.36 -15.78
CA ALA A 72 3.50 -25.57 -15.95
C ALA A 72 2.44 -26.06 -14.97
N ARG A 73 1.88 -25.14 -14.17
CA ARG A 73 0.76 -25.40 -13.26
C ARG A 73 -0.41 -24.51 -13.64
N ALA A 74 -1.62 -25.04 -13.46
CA ALA A 74 -2.85 -24.27 -13.67
C ALA A 74 -2.95 -23.12 -12.64
N PRO A 75 -3.48 -21.95 -13.01
CA PRO A 75 -3.75 -20.86 -12.07
C PRO A 75 -4.66 -21.27 -10.91
N TYR A 76 -4.56 -20.59 -9.77
CA TYR A 76 -5.48 -20.83 -8.67
C TYR A 76 -6.90 -20.38 -9.02
N ARG A 77 -7.89 -21.00 -8.35
CA ARG A 77 -9.29 -20.58 -8.49
C ARG A 77 -9.50 -19.32 -7.67
N LEU A 78 -9.75 -18.22 -8.36
CA LEU A 78 -10.06 -16.92 -7.78
C LEU A 78 -11.56 -16.63 -7.88
N ALA A 79 -12.09 -15.90 -6.91
CA ALA A 79 -13.46 -15.42 -6.93
C ALA A 79 -13.66 -14.36 -8.04
N PRO A 80 -14.90 -14.12 -8.52
CA PRO A 80 -15.16 -13.11 -9.56
C PRO A 80 -14.56 -11.71 -9.30
N PRO A 81 -14.60 -11.11 -8.09
CA PRO A 81 -13.99 -9.79 -7.86
C PRO A 81 -12.46 -9.82 -7.94
N GLU A 82 -11.83 -10.89 -7.48
CA GLU A 82 -10.37 -11.07 -7.55
C GLU A 82 -9.89 -11.23 -9.00
N LEU A 83 -10.63 -11.97 -9.81
CA LEU A 83 -10.36 -12.08 -11.25
C LEU A 83 -10.45 -10.74 -11.97
N LYS A 84 -11.41 -9.90 -11.58
CA LYS A 84 -11.56 -8.55 -12.15
C LYS A 84 -10.36 -7.68 -11.79
N GLU A 85 -9.97 -7.65 -10.52
CA GLU A 85 -8.80 -6.91 -10.04
C GLU A 85 -7.52 -7.36 -10.73
N LEU A 86 -7.29 -8.69 -10.80
CA LEU A 86 -6.14 -9.26 -11.50
C LEU A 86 -6.10 -8.86 -12.98
N SER A 87 -7.26 -8.87 -13.66
CA SER A 87 -7.36 -8.45 -15.06
C SER A 87 -7.01 -6.97 -15.24
N GLU A 88 -7.45 -6.11 -14.33
CA GLU A 88 -7.16 -4.67 -14.34
C GLU A 88 -5.66 -4.40 -14.15
N GLN A 89 -5.03 -5.06 -13.17
CA GLN A 89 -3.60 -4.98 -12.92
C GLN A 89 -2.76 -5.46 -14.11
N LEU A 90 -3.12 -6.61 -14.71
CA LEU A 90 -2.41 -7.13 -15.89
C LEU A 90 -2.52 -6.19 -17.09
N LYS A 91 -3.68 -5.55 -17.30
CA LYS A 91 -3.84 -4.54 -18.36
C LYS A 91 -2.96 -3.32 -18.13
N GLU A 92 -2.85 -2.87 -16.89
CA GLU A 92 -1.99 -1.75 -16.53
C GLU A 92 -0.51 -2.07 -16.77
N LEU A 93 -0.05 -3.23 -16.29
CA LEU A 93 1.32 -3.71 -16.49
C LEU A 93 1.66 -3.88 -17.97
N TYR A 94 0.72 -4.39 -18.77
CA TYR A 94 0.88 -4.51 -20.22
C TYR A 94 1.01 -3.13 -20.90
N LYS A 95 0.14 -2.18 -20.54
CA LYS A 95 0.20 -0.80 -21.06
C LYS A 95 1.50 -0.08 -20.68
N LYS A 96 1.99 -0.29 -19.45
CA LYS A 96 3.28 0.23 -18.96
C LYS A 96 4.49 -0.49 -19.58
N GLY A 97 4.27 -1.58 -20.31
CA GLY A 97 5.28 -2.35 -21.02
C GLY A 97 6.03 -3.36 -20.15
N PHE A 98 5.68 -3.53 -18.88
CA PHE A 98 6.38 -4.43 -17.96
C PHE A 98 6.21 -5.91 -18.33
N ILE A 99 5.09 -6.26 -18.98
CA ILE A 99 4.78 -7.62 -19.40
C ILE A 99 4.36 -7.64 -20.87
N ARG A 100 4.47 -8.82 -21.48
CA ARG A 100 3.98 -9.12 -22.83
C ARG A 100 3.41 -10.53 -22.89
N PRO A 101 2.48 -10.83 -23.81
CA PRO A 101 2.09 -12.20 -24.10
C PRO A 101 3.31 -13.08 -24.40
N SER A 102 3.28 -14.32 -23.93
CA SER A 102 4.34 -15.29 -24.18
C SER A 102 3.76 -16.68 -24.42
N SER A 103 4.54 -17.52 -25.10
CA SER A 103 4.24 -18.94 -25.33
C SER A 103 5.27 -19.81 -24.60
N SER A 104 5.48 -19.53 -23.30
CA SER A 104 6.47 -20.21 -22.48
C SER A 104 6.02 -21.64 -22.12
N PRO A 105 6.92 -22.64 -22.12
CA PRO A 105 6.63 -23.94 -21.54
C PRO A 105 6.60 -23.92 -20.00
N TRP A 106 7.06 -22.81 -19.39
CA TRP A 106 7.00 -22.58 -17.95
C TRP A 106 5.72 -21.82 -17.59
N GLY A 107 5.02 -22.29 -16.56
CA GLY A 107 3.80 -21.66 -16.06
C GLY A 107 3.72 -21.73 -14.53
N ALA A 108 3.84 -20.58 -13.87
CA ALA A 108 3.57 -20.45 -12.44
C ALA A 108 2.09 -20.10 -12.23
N PRO A 109 1.44 -20.66 -11.20
CA PRO A 109 0.08 -20.27 -10.87
C PRO A 109 0.06 -18.81 -10.40
N ALA A 110 -0.92 -18.04 -10.86
CA ALA A 110 -1.25 -16.72 -10.32
C ALA A 110 -1.90 -16.86 -8.95
#